data_AF-A0A3S9P9R2-F1
#
_entry.id   AF-A0A3S9P9R2-F1
#
_cell.length_a   1.000
_cell.length_b   1.000
_cell.length_c   1.000
_cell.angle_alpha   90.00
_cell.angle_beta   90.00
_cell.angle_gamma   90.00
#
_symmetry.space_group_name_H-M   'P 1'
#
loop_
_entity.id
_entity.type
_entity.pdbx_description
1 polymer ?
#
loop_
_entity_poly.entity_id
_entity_poly.type
_entity_poly.pdbx_seq_one_letter_code
_entity_poly.pdbx_strand_id
1 'polypeptide(L)'
;MKKLFTVIAFLFVVAVPSYSQVTLEQSLIALKGTDEHDKIKINDERTEVTFENHIPSIEGFEPAYLSVELAIELYTKMKDPMIYGSYFDAIYKAGMTYKSVSKSSNGYEICITANTKGIGVEIIDDTKKSLTNDYFPFDN
;
A
#
# COMPACT_ATOMS: atom_id res chain seq x y z
N MET A 1 5.52 -65.91 -25.57
CA MET A 1 5.87 -64.48 -25.67
C MET A 1 4.59 -63.66 -25.65
N LYS A 2 4.43 -62.76 -24.68
CA LYS A 2 3.61 -61.53 -24.76
C LYS A 2 3.92 -60.74 -23.49
N LYS A 3 4.84 -59.77 -23.63
CA LYS A 3 5.23 -58.84 -22.57
C LYS A 3 4.09 -57.84 -22.42
N LEU A 4 3.50 -57.77 -21.23
CA LEU A 4 2.52 -56.74 -20.88
C LEU A 4 3.31 -55.46 -20.61
N PHE A 5 3.17 -54.47 -21.49
CA PHE A 5 3.75 -53.15 -21.28
C PHE A 5 2.92 -52.41 -20.22
N THR A 6 3.50 -52.25 -19.03
CA THR A 6 2.99 -51.32 -18.02
C THR A 6 3.20 -49.90 -18.55
N VAL A 7 2.11 -49.25 -18.95
CA VAL A 7 2.09 -47.82 -19.25
C VAL A 7 2.24 -47.08 -17.92
N ILE A 8 3.44 -46.55 -17.66
CA ILE A 8 3.68 -45.65 -16.54
C ILE A 8 2.93 -44.36 -16.88
N ALA A 9 1.82 -44.12 -16.17
CA ALA A 9 1.13 -42.85 -16.19
C ALA A 9 2.11 -41.77 -15.70
N PHE A 10 2.56 -40.93 -16.63
CA PHE A 10 3.31 -39.73 -16.34
C PHE A 10 2.37 -38.81 -15.56
N LEU A 11 2.51 -38.81 -14.23
CA LEU A 11 1.98 -37.76 -13.38
C LEU A 11 2.67 -36.47 -13.82
N PHE A 12 2.02 -35.73 -14.72
CA PHE A 12 2.20 -34.29 -14.79
C PHE A 12 1.76 -33.76 -13.42
N VAL A 13 2.74 -33.60 -12.52
CA VAL A 13 2.65 -32.62 -11.46
C VAL A 13 2.39 -31.32 -12.21
N VAL A 14 1.13 -30.89 -12.22
CA VAL A 14 0.77 -29.53 -12.58
C VAL A 14 1.51 -28.71 -11.54
N ALA A 15 2.69 -28.21 -11.93
CA ALA A 15 3.31 -27.10 -11.22
C ALA A 15 2.25 -26.01 -11.30
N VAL A 16 1.47 -25.88 -10.22
CA VAL A 16 0.68 -24.70 -9.97
C VAL A 16 1.68 -23.57 -10.20
N PRO A 17 1.46 -22.65 -11.17
CA PRO A 17 2.37 -21.55 -11.33
C PRO A 17 2.44 -20.88 -9.97
N SER A 18 3.58 -21.00 -9.31
CA SER A 18 3.85 -20.26 -8.10
C SER A 18 3.66 -18.81 -8.53
N TYR A 19 2.57 -18.18 -8.10
CA TYR A 19 2.42 -16.74 -8.24
C TYR A 19 3.73 -16.17 -7.70
N SER A 20 4.54 -15.59 -8.59
CA SER A 20 5.85 -15.06 -8.22
C SER A 20 5.60 -14.12 -7.06
N GLN A 21 6.10 -14.47 -5.88
CA GLN A 21 5.89 -13.65 -4.70
C GLN A 21 6.46 -12.27 -5.02
N VAL A 22 5.60 -11.27 -4.98
CA VAL A 22 5.99 -9.88 -5.24
C VAL A 22 7.01 -9.49 -4.18
N THR A 23 8.18 -9.03 -4.64
CA THR A 23 9.25 -8.63 -3.72
C THR A 23 8.92 -7.28 -3.07
N LEU A 24 9.56 -7.01 -1.94
CA LEU A 24 9.46 -5.70 -1.32
C LEU A 24 9.86 -4.59 -2.31
N GLU A 25 10.99 -4.74 -3.02
CA GLU A 25 11.47 -3.75 -3.99
C GLU A 25 10.47 -3.49 -5.12
N GLN A 26 9.86 -4.55 -5.66
CA GLN A 26 8.80 -4.41 -6.67
C GLN A 26 7.60 -3.64 -6.13
N SER A 27 7.25 -3.88 -4.87
CA SER A 27 6.14 -3.21 -4.19
C SER A 27 6.43 -1.73 -3.96
N LEU A 28 7.66 -1.41 -3.54
CA LEU A 28 8.12 -0.04 -3.37
C LEU A 28 8.04 0.72 -4.69
N ILE A 29 8.50 0.13 -5.79
CA ILE A 29 8.46 0.76 -7.11
C ILE A 29 7.01 0.91 -7.62
N ALA A 30 6.15 -0.08 -7.41
CA ALA A 30 4.77 -0.05 -7.90
C ALA A 30 3.85 0.88 -7.10
N LEU A 31 4.11 1.04 -5.79
CA LEU A 31 3.37 1.95 -4.92
C LEU A 31 3.92 3.37 -4.94
N LYS A 32 5.16 3.55 -5.39
CA LYS A 32 5.65 4.85 -5.82
C LYS A 32 4.80 5.30 -6.99
N GLY A 33 4.22 6.50 -6.91
CA GLY A 33 3.44 7.05 -7.99
C GLY A 33 4.29 7.28 -9.25
N THR A 34 3.66 7.85 -10.26
CA THR A 34 4.31 8.14 -11.56
C THR A 34 5.07 9.46 -11.57
N ASP A 35 5.05 10.22 -10.48
CA ASP A 35 5.70 11.53 -10.43
C ASP A 35 7.21 11.39 -10.20
N GLU A 36 7.98 12.16 -10.97
CA GLU A 36 9.44 12.20 -10.88
C GLU A 36 9.93 12.76 -9.52
N HIS A 37 9.06 13.49 -8.83
CA HIS A 37 9.35 14.06 -7.51
C HIS A 37 8.97 13.14 -6.34
N ASP A 38 8.37 11.98 -6.61
CA ASP A 38 8.05 11.02 -5.56
C ASP A 38 9.33 10.45 -4.94
N LYS A 39 9.39 10.49 -3.60
CA LYS A 39 10.51 9.94 -2.84
C LYS A 39 10.03 8.77 -2.00
N ILE A 40 10.85 7.74 -1.93
CA ILE A 40 10.66 6.63 -0.99
C ILE A 40 11.75 6.74 0.06
N LYS A 41 11.36 6.71 1.33
CA LYS A 41 12.27 6.63 2.47
C LYS A 41 11.93 5.42 3.28
N ILE A 42 12.95 4.66 3.69
CA ILE A 42 12.82 3.59 4.67
C ILE A 42 13.58 4.08 5.89
N ASN A 43 12.97 4.03 7.07
CA ASN A 43 13.66 4.43 8.30
C ASN A 43 14.80 3.45 8.64
N ASP A 44 15.74 3.88 9.48
CA ASP A 44 16.94 3.09 9.80
C ASP A 44 16.60 1.72 10.42
N GLU A 45 15.51 1.65 11.18
CA GLU A 45 15.01 0.44 11.82
C GLU A 45 14.27 -0.51 10.85
N ARG A 46 13.99 -0.06 9.62
CA ARG A 46 13.21 -0.79 8.61
C ARG A 46 11.86 -1.26 9.13
N THR A 47 11.18 -0.38 9.87
CA THR A 47 9.83 -0.59 10.42
C THR A 47 8.78 0.27 9.73
N GLU A 48 9.19 1.24 8.91
CA GLU A 48 8.31 2.13 8.17
C GLU A 48 8.90 2.43 6.78
N VAL A 49 8.03 2.42 5.77
CA VAL A 49 8.30 3.02 4.47
C VAL A 49 7.42 4.25 4.29
N THR A 50 8.03 5.39 3.99
CA THR A 50 7.37 6.65 3.67
C THR A 50 7.46 6.96 2.18
N PHE A 51 6.31 7.20 1.56
CA PHE A 51 6.15 7.71 0.21
C PHE A 51 5.81 9.20 0.29
N GLU A 52 6.73 10.07 -0.12
CA GLU A 52 6.53 11.53 -0.13
C GLU A 52 6.22 12.00 -1.55
N ASN A 53 5.15 12.77 -1.71
CA ASN A 53 4.76 13.36 -2.99
C ASN A 53 4.23 14.79 -2.82
N HIS A 54 4.10 15.47 -3.97
CA HIS A 54 3.49 16.79 -4.06
C HIS A 54 2.15 16.68 -4.78
N ILE A 55 1.14 17.35 -4.24
CA ILE A 55 -0.19 17.39 -4.85
C ILE A 55 -0.59 18.85 -5.15
N PRO A 56 -1.50 19.07 -6.11
CA PRO A 56 -2.07 20.39 -6.34
C PRO A 56 -2.73 20.98 -5.09
N SER A 57 -3.03 22.28 -5.12
CA SER A 57 -3.79 22.95 -4.07
C SER A 57 -5.13 22.25 -3.84
N ILE A 58 -5.49 22.08 -2.58
CA ILE A 58 -6.77 21.50 -2.16
C ILE A 58 -7.68 22.66 -1.74
N GLU A 59 -8.88 22.75 -2.30
CA GLU A 59 -9.84 23.81 -2.02
C GLU A 59 -11.24 23.24 -1.73
N GLY A 60 -12.01 23.93 -0.89
CA GLY A 60 -13.43 23.65 -0.68
C GLY A 60 -13.76 22.27 -0.09
N PHE A 61 -12.91 21.73 0.78
CA PHE A 61 -13.09 20.42 1.39
C PHE A 61 -13.46 20.52 2.87
N GLU A 62 -14.17 19.50 3.36
CA GLU A 62 -14.40 19.27 4.79
C GLU A 62 -13.39 18.21 5.30
N PRO A 63 -12.49 18.55 6.25
CA PRO A 63 -11.39 17.67 6.65
C PRO A 63 -11.82 16.27 7.09
N ALA A 64 -12.92 16.17 7.86
CA ALA A 64 -13.44 14.90 8.34
C ALA A 64 -13.96 14.01 7.19
N TYR A 65 -14.60 14.61 6.19
CA TYR A 65 -15.10 13.88 5.03
C TYR A 65 -13.95 13.41 4.14
N LEU A 66 -12.98 14.30 3.88
CA LEU A 66 -11.77 13.96 3.12
C LEU A 66 -10.98 12.82 3.80
N SER A 67 -10.87 12.85 5.13
CA SER A 67 -10.22 11.79 5.92
C SER A 67 -10.83 10.41 5.65
N VAL A 68 -12.16 10.32 5.68
CA VAL A 68 -12.90 9.08 5.41
C VAL A 68 -12.72 8.64 3.96
N GLU A 69 -12.82 9.56 3.00
CA GLU A 69 -12.62 9.23 1.57
C GLU A 69 -11.23 8.67 1.30
N LEU A 70 -10.18 9.29 1.85
CA LEU A 70 -8.80 8.83 1.73
C LEU A 70 -8.60 7.44 2.35
N ALA A 71 -9.20 7.19 3.51
CA ALA A 71 -9.15 5.89 4.16
C ALA A 71 -9.85 4.81 3.31
N ILE A 72 -11.01 5.11 2.74
CA ILE A 72 -11.75 4.19 1.86
C ILE A 72 -10.97 3.91 0.57
N GLU A 73 -10.38 4.94 -0.05
CA GLU A 73 -9.58 4.79 -1.26
C GLU A 73 -8.39 3.87 -1.01
N LEU A 74 -7.63 4.13 0.07
CA LEU A 74 -6.49 3.30 0.42
C LEU A 74 -6.91 1.88 0.78
N TYR A 75 -7.99 1.72 1.56
CA TYR A 75 -8.53 0.39 1.88
C TYR A 75 -8.89 -0.39 0.62
N THR A 76 -9.53 0.27 -0.35
CA THR A 76 -9.91 -0.35 -1.63
C THR A 76 -8.67 -0.82 -2.40
N LYS A 77 -7.61 0.00 -2.47
CA LYS A 77 -6.32 -0.41 -3.07
C LYS A 77 -5.70 -1.58 -2.31
N MET A 78 -5.71 -1.55 -0.97
CA MET A 78 -5.17 -2.63 -0.15
C MET A 78 -5.94 -3.95 -0.32
N LYS A 79 -7.25 -3.90 -0.60
CA LYS A 79 -8.09 -5.08 -0.81
C LYS A 79 -8.18 -5.53 -2.27
N ASP A 80 -7.57 -4.80 -3.21
CA ASP A 80 -7.49 -5.21 -4.61
C ASP A 80 -6.64 -6.49 -4.73
N PRO A 81 -7.25 -7.64 -5.05
CA PRO A 81 -6.55 -8.92 -5.08
C PRO A 81 -5.69 -9.10 -6.34
N MET A 82 -5.84 -8.25 -7.35
CA MET A 82 -5.18 -8.42 -8.66
C MET A 82 -3.91 -7.62 -8.79
N ILE A 83 -3.86 -6.42 -8.20
CA ILE A 83 -2.75 -5.48 -8.42
C ILE A 83 -2.21 -4.98 -7.08
N TYR A 84 -2.92 -4.08 -6.43
CA TYR A 84 -2.36 -3.28 -5.34
C TYR A 84 -2.21 -4.02 -4.01
N GLY A 85 -3.14 -4.91 -3.65
CA GLY A 85 -3.10 -5.62 -2.37
C GLY A 85 -1.82 -6.44 -2.19
N SER A 86 -1.31 -7.04 -3.27
CA SER A 86 -0.07 -7.81 -3.25
C SER A 86 1.17 -6.97 -2.89
N TYR A 87 1.19 -5.68 -3.24
CA TYR A 87 2.26 -4.76 -2.90
C TYR A 87 2.24 -4.37 -1.42
N PHE A 88 1.05 -4.09 -0.87
CA PHE A 88 0.89 -3.82 0.55
C PHE A 88 1.25 -5.04 1.40
N ASP A 89 0.83 -6.24 0.99
CA ASP A 89 1.19 -7.49 1.66
C ASP A 89 2.70 -7.71 1.76
N ALA A 90 3.47 -7.36 0.72
CA ALA A 90 4.92 -7.48 0.74
C ALA A 90 5.57 -6.52 1.75
N ILE A 91 5.05 -5.29 1.87
CA ILE A 91 5.47 -4.32 2.91
C ILE A 91 5.19 -4.91 4.31
N TYR A 92 3.99 -5.44 4.54
CA TYR A 92 3.61 -5.98 5.85
C TYR A 92 4.35 -7.26 6.22
N LYS A 93 4.61 -8.15 5.25
CA LYS A 93 5.44 -9.35 5.46
C LYS A 93 6.88 -9.00 5.80
N ALA A 94 7.38 -7.86 5.33
CA ALA A 94 8.69 -7.33 5.73
C ALA A 94 8.67 -6.68 7.12
N GLY A 95 7.53 -6.67 7.83
CA GLY A 95 7.39 -6.07 9.16
C GLY A 95 7.29 -4.55 9.14
N MET A 96 6.99 -3.94 7.99
CA MET A 96 6.95 -2.50 7.84
C MET A 96 5.53 -1.95 7.80
N THR A 97 5.39 -0.70 8.24
CA THR A 97 4.18 0.11 8.06
C THR A 97 4.29 0.93 6.77
N TYR A 98 3.18 1.05 6.05
CA TYR A 98 3.07 1.96 4.92
C TYR A 98 2.74 3.36 5.44
N LYS A 99 3.44 4.38 4.93
CA LYS A 99 3.13 5.79 5.17
C LYS A 99 3.21 6.57 3.87
N SER A 100 2.25 7.45 3.64
CA SER A 100 2.26 8.43 2.55
C SER A 100 2.12 9.83 3.12
N VAL A 101 2.94 10.75 2.63
CA VAL A 101 2.91 12.17 3.01
C VAL A 101 2.80 13.00 1.75
N SER A 102 1.62 13.59 1.55
CA SER A 102 1.32 14.47 0.42
C SER A 102 1.34 15.93 0.85
N LYS A 103 2.16 16.76 0.21
CA LYS A 103 2.20 18.21 0.47
C LYS A 103 1.55 18.98 -0.65
N SER A 104 0.52 19.77 -0.32
CA SER A 104 -0.16 20.62 -1.29
C SER A 104 0.59 21.92 -1.52
N SER A 105 0.40 22.53 -2.69
CA SER A 105 0.98 23.85 -3.00
C SER A 105 0.46 24.99 -2.13
N ASN A 106 -0.70 24.84 -1.50
CA ASN A 106 -1.27 25.80 -0.54
C ASN A 106 -0.95 25.48 0.93
N GLY A 107 0.03 24.61 1.19
CA GLY A 107 0.64 24.42 2.52
C GLY A 107 0.03 23.32 3.38
N TYR A 108 -1.04 22.65 2.91
CA TYR A 108 -1.60 21.49 3.60
C TYR A 108 -0.70 20.28 3.46
N GLU A 109 -0.73 19.43 4.46
CA GLU A 109 -0.02 18.16 4.50
C GLU A 109 -1.00 17.04 4.87
N ILE A 110 -1.07 16.00 4.04
CA ILE A 110 -1.91 14.83 4.26
C ILE A 110 -0.98 13.66 4.56
N CYS A 111 -1.12 13.10 5.76
CA CYS A 111 -0.38 11.94 6.23
C CYS A 111 -1.33 10.74 6.31
N ILE A 112 -1.11 9.73 5.48
CA ILE A 112 -1.86 8.46 5.54
C ILE A 112 -0.91 7.37 5.99
N THR A 113 -1.30 6.61 7.02
CA THR A 113 -0.52 5.49 7.55
C THR A 113 -1.37 4.23 7.52
N ALA A 114 -0.82 3.10 7.07
CA ALA A 114 -1.54 1.85 7.01
C ALA A 114 -0.68 0.67 7.44
N ASN A 115 -1.28 -0.22 8.23
CA ASN A 115 -0.69 -1.48 8.66
C ASN A 115 -1.76 -2.58 8.64
N THR A 116 -1.42 -3.76 9.17
CA THR A 116 -2.35 -4.91 9.21
C THR A 116 -3.56 -4.71 10.11
N LYS A 117 -3.59 -3.66 10.95
CA LYS A 117 -4.66 -3.39 11.91
C LYS A 117 -5.64 -2.31 11.45
N GLY A 118 -5.22 -1.40 10.58
CA GLY A 118 -6.06 -0.29 10.14
C GLY A 118 -5.32 0.81 9.39
N ILE A 119 -6.04 1.90 9.13
CA ILE A 119 -5.57 3.09 8.41
C ILE A 119 -5.72 4.31 9.32
N GLY A 120 -4.65 5.08 9.48
CA GLY A 120 -4.67 6.41 10.09
C GLY A 120 -4.59 7.49 9.03
N VAL A 121 -5.36 8.57 9.20
CA VAL A 121 -5.33 9.74 8.33
C VAL A 121 -5.22 11.00 9.18
N GLU A 122 -4.19 11.79 8.91
CA GLU A 122 -3.98 13.10 9.52
C GLU A 122 -3.89 14.16 8.42
N ILE A 123 -4.65 15.25 8.59
CA ILE A 123 -4.61 16.41 7.70
C ILE A 123 -4.13 17.59 8.52
N ILE A 124 -3.06 18.23 8.07
CA ILE A 124 -2.40 19.34 8.74
C ILE A 124 -2.51 20.57 7.84
N ASP A 125 -2.91 21.70 8.42
CA ASP A 125 -2.94 22.98 7.69
C ASP A 125 -1.55 23.64 7.55
N ASP A 126 -1.53 24.76 6.84
CA ASP A 126 -0.32 25.57 6.61
C ASP A 126 0.28 26.15 7.90
N THR A 127 -0.50 26.25 8.98
CA THR A 127 -0.07 26.66 10.32
C THR A 127 0.48 25.52 11.18
N LYS A 128 0.54 24.30 10.63
CA LYS A 128 0.93 23.07 11.34
C LYS A 128 -0.07 22.60 12.39
N LYS A 129 -1.32 23.04 12.29
CA LYS A 129 -2.40 22.52 13.13
C LYS A 129 -3.03 21.29 12.48
N SER A 130 -3.19 20.23 13.26
CA SER A 130 -3.96 19.05 12.86
C SER A 130 -5.45 19.42 12.77
N LEU A 131 -6.01 19.30 11.57
CA LEU A 131 -7.43 19.48 11.28
C LEU A 131 -8.22 18.19 11.52
N THR A 132 -7.58 17.05 11.30
CA THR A 132 -8.08 15.72 11.67
C THR A 132 -6.93 14.78 11.99
N ASN A 133 -7.20 13.77 12.82
CA ASN A 133 -6.29 12.67 13.16
C ASN A 133 -7.15 11.43 13.46
N ASP A 134 -7.69 10.83 12.41
CA ASP A 134 -8.62 9.72 12.50
C ASP A 134 -7.88 8.37 12.36
N TYR A 135 -8.41 7.34 13.02
CA TYR A 135 -7.94 5.97 12.85
C TYR A 135 -9.12 5.04 12.58
N PHE A 136 -9.01 4.29 11.49
CA PHE A 136 -10.01 3.36 10.96
C PHE A 136 -9.50 1.92 11.13
N PRO A 137 -9.91 1.20 12.18
CA PRO A 137 -9.52 -0.19 12.38
C PRO A 137 -10.20 -1.11 11.37
N PHE A 138 -9.52 -2.21 10.99
CA PHE A 138 -10.10 -3.24 10.12
C PHE A 138 -10.99 -4.23 10.86
N ASP A 139 -10.74 -4.43 12.15
CA ASP A 139 -11.53 -5.30 13.00
C ASP A 139 -12.59 -4.46 13.74
N ASN A 140 -13.85 -4.55 13.29
CA ASN A 140 -15.05 -4.16 14.05
C ASN A 140 -15.92 -5.40 14.28
#